data_AF-A0AAU3GLQ7-F1
#
_entry.id   AF-A0AAU3GLQ7-F1
#
_cell.length_a   1.000
_cell.length_b   1.000
_cell.length_c   1.000
_cell.angle_alpha   90.00
_cell.angle_beta   90.00
_cell.angle_gamma   90.00
#
_symmetry.space_group_name_H-M   'P 1'
#
loop_
_entity.id
_entity.type
_entity.pdbx_description
1 polymer ?
#
loop_
_entity_poly.entity_id
_entity_poly.type
_entity_poly.pdbx_seq_one_letter_code
_entity_poly.pdbx_strand_id
1 'polypeptide(L)'
;MAQVRDLTGGRGSHVVIEAVGHMPAYEQAVGVVRAGGVISRVGVPQYEDAPIGMGSLFRHNIRLAGGPAPVRMRSATAAGCET
;
A
#
# COMPACT_ATOMS: atom_id res chain seq x y z
N MET A 1 -1.32 3.00 14.21
CA MET A 1 -2.67 2.74 13.64
C MET A 1 -3.71 3.77 14.07
N ALA A 2 -3.94 3.96 15.38
CA ALA A 2 -5.01 4.79 15.94
C ALA A 2 -5.09 6.19 15.30
N GLN A 3 -3.98 6.93 15.29
CA GLN A 3 -3.94 8.28 14.73
C GLN A 3 -4.42 8.38 13.27
N VAL A 4 -4.09 7.40 12.41
CA VAL A 4 -4.55 7.40 11.01
C VAL A 4 -6.06 7.13 10.94
N ARG A 5 -6.58 6.25 11.79
CA ARG A 5 -8.03 5.99 11.86
C ARG A 5 -8.77 7.22 12.34
N ASP A 6 -8.27 7.89 13.37
CA ASP A 6 -8.90 9.10 13.91
C ASP A 6 -9.00 10.20 12.84
N LEU A 7 -7.91 10.42 12.10
CA LEU A 7 -7.87 11.39 10.99
C LEU A 7 -8.75 11.01 9.79
N THR A 8 -9.09 9.73 9.62
CA THR A 8 -9.88 9.22 8.48
C THR A 8 -11.32 8.86 8.86
N GLY A 9 -11.77 9.23 10.07
CA GLY A 9 -13.11 8.89 10.57
C GLY A 9 -13.34 7.39 10.71
N GLY A 10 -12.32 6.66 11.13
CA GLY A 10 -12.32 5.20 11.31
C GLY A 10 -12.17 4.38 10.02
N ARG A 11 -12.19 5.02 8.84
CA ARG A 11 -12.26 4.32 7.55
C ARG A 11 -10.91 3.77 7.08
N GLY A 12 -9.80 4.39 7.48
CA GLY A 12 -8.48 4.14 6.90
C GLY A 12 -8.22 4.96 5.63
N SER A 13 -7.00 4.86 5.11
CA SER A 13 -6.56 5.64 3.94
C SER A 13 -6.98 4.98 2.62
N HIS A 14 -7.31 5.80 1.64
CA HIS A 14 -7.63 5.37 0.27
C HIS A 14 -6.39 4.84 -0.44
N VAL A 15 -5.25 5.51 -0.20
CA VAL A 15 -3.96 5.23 -0.79
C VAL A 15 -2.91 5.26 0.32
N VAL A 16 -2.03 4.27 0.33
CA VAL A 16 -0.91 4.17 1.27
C VAL A 16 0.38 4.01 0.47
N ILE A 17 1.39 4.82 0.76
CA ILE A 17 2.71 4.72 0.15
C ILE A 17 3.65 4.07 1.18
N GLU A 18 4.06 2.82 0.92
CA GLU A 18 5.03 2.09 1.72
C GLU A 18 6.43 2.41 1.18
N ALA A 19 7.18 3.24 1.91
CA ALA A 19 8.47 3.79 1.48
C ALA A 19 9.66 3.30 2.33
N VAL A 20 9.45 2.33 3.21
CA VAL A 20 10.43 1.88 4.20
C VAL A 20 11.00 0.51 3.84
N GLY A 21 10.18 -0.42 3.35
CA GLY A 21 10.62 -1.74 2.91
C GLY A 21 10.88 -2.76 4.02
N HIS A 22 10.42 -2.50 5.25
CA HIS A 22 10.53 -3.43 6.39
C HIS A 22 9.17 -4.04 6.74
N MET A 23 9.16 -5.26 7.30
CA MET A 23 7.91 -5.98 7.58
C MET A 23 6.94 -5.20 8.48
N PRO A 24 7.37 -4.54 9.58
CA PRO A 24 6.46 -3.73 10.39
C PRO A 24 5.82 -2.58 9.62
N ALA A 25 6.53 -1.99 8.64
CA ALA A 25 5.96 -0.93 7.79
C ALA A 25 4.95 -1.49 6.79
N TYR A 26 5.18 -2.70 6.26
CA TYR A 26 4.22 -3.41 5.42
C TYR A 26 2.94 -3.76 6.19
N GLU A 27 3.06 -4.37 7.36
CA GLU A 27 1.93 -4.64 8.26
C GLU A 27 1.21 -3.36 8.63
N GLN A 28 1.97 -2.28 8.85
CA GLN A 28 1.39 -0.98 9.10
C GLN A 28 0.55 -0.51 7.89
N ALA A 29 1.07 -0.64 6.67
CA ALA A 29 0.35 -0.26 5.46
C ALA A 29 -0.94 -1.07 5.28
N VAL A 30 -0.89 -2.39 5.50
CA VAL A 30 -2.06 -3.29 5.45
C VAL A 30 -3.10 -2.90 6.51
N GLY A 31 -2.66 -2.55 7.73
CA GLY A 31 -3.59 -2.20 8.79
C GLY A 31 -4.21 -0.80 8.67
N VAL A 32 -3.63 0.13 7.88
CA VAL A 32 -4.19 1.48 7.68
C VAL A 32 -4.97 1.66 6.38
N VAL A 33 -4.73 0.83 5.36
CA VAL A 33 -5.46 0.95 4.08
C VAL A 33 -6.92 0.54 4.28
N ARG A 34 -7.84 1.28 3.68
CA ARG A 34 -9.26 0.92 3.71
C ARG A 34 -9.54 -0.23 2.75
N ALA A 35 -10.68 -0.91 2.95
CA ALA A 35 -11.19 -1.86 1.95
C ALA A 35 -11.38 -1.17 0.58
N GLY A 36 -10.97 -1.83 -0.49
CA GLY A 36 -10.94 -1.27 -1.85
C GLY A 36 -9.83 -0.24 -2.09
N GLY A 37 -8.89 -0.07 -1.16
CA GLY A 37 -7.79 0.88 -1.27
C GLY A 37 -6.59 0.36 -2.04
N VAL A 38 -5.53 1.17 -2.09
CA VAL A 38 -4.27 0.86 -2.78
C VAL A 38 -3.09 1.02 -1.83
N ILE A 39 -2.20 0.04 -1.84
CA ILE A 39 -0.85 0.15 -1.28
C ILE A 39 0.14 0.24 -2.44
N SER A 40 0.91 1.33 -2.48
CA SER A 40 2.04 1.51 -3.40
C SER A 40 3.34 1.26 -2.64
N ARG A 41 4.08 0.20 -2.99
CA ARG A 41 5.35 -0.16 -2.37
C ARG A 41 6.51 0.39 -3.19
N VAL A 42 7.22 1.36 -2.63
CA VAL A 42 8.45 1.95 -3.19
C VAL A 42 9.68 1.68 -2.31
N GLY A 43 9.47 1.33 -1.04
CA GLY A 43 10.53 0.87 -0.14
C GLY A 43 11.12 -0.46 -0.62
N VAL A 44 12.46 -0.58 -0.57
CA VAL A 44 13.16 -1.81 -0.96
C VAL A 44 12.92 -2.89 0.09
N PRO A 45 12.23 -4.00 -0.24
CA PRO A 45 11.93 -5.05 0.73
C PRO A 45 13.20 -5.65 1.34
N GLN A 46 13.27 -5.70 2.67
CA GLN A 46 14.29 -6.43 3.44
C GLN A 46 13.79 -7.82 3.88
N TYR A 47 12.73 -8.30 3.24
CA TYR A 47 12.05 -9.56 3.51
C TYR A 47 11.71 -10.23 2.18
N GLU A 48 11.68 -11.56 2.16
CA GLU A 48 11.31 -12.34 0.96
C GLU A 48 9.79 -12.53 0.88
N ASP A 49 9.16 -12.86 2.00
CA ASP A 49 7.73 -13.17 2.07
C ASP A 49 6.93 -12.04 2.72
N ALA A 50 5.73 -11.77 2.18
CA ALA A 50 4.73 -10.91 2.81
C ALA A 50 3.31 -11.42 2.54
N PRO A 51 2.39 -11.37 3.52
CA PRO A 51 1.07 -11.96 3.39
C PRO A 51 0.16 -11.17 2.43
N ILE A 52 -0.17 -11.76 1.28
CA ILE A 52 -1.12 -11.19 0.30
C ILE A 52 -2.46 -11.94 0.20
N GLY A 53 -2.60 -13.09 0.88
CA GLY A 53 -3.73 -14.01 0.76
C GLY A 53 -5.02 -13.58 1.48
N MET A 54 -5.94 -14.53 1.71
CA MET A 54 -7.29 -14.31 2.25
C MET A 54 -7.33 -13.59 3.61
N GLY A 55 -6.31 -13.77 4.46
CA GLY A 55 -6.21 -13.08 5.75
C GLY A 55 -5.71 -11.64 5.67
N SER A 56 -5.26 -11.19 4.51
CA SER A 56 -4.64 -9.89 4.27
C SER A 56 -5.39 -9.16 3.15
N LEU A 57 -4.78 -8.99 1.98
CA LEU A 57 -5.25 -8.09 0.93
C LEU A 57 -6.53 -8.56 0.23
N PHE A 58 -6.66 -9.87 -0.01
CA PHE A 58 -7.70 -10.41 -0.89
C PHE A 58 -9.11 -10.17 -0.36
N ARG A 59 -9.36 -10.44 0.93
CA ARG A 59 -10.69 -10.23 1.56
C ARG A 59 -11.17 -8.79 1.47
N HIS A 60 -10.25 -7.84 1.50
CA HIS A 60 -10.54 -6.42 1.54
C HIS A 60 -10.45 -5.76 0.16
N ASN A 61 -10.27 -6.53 -0.91
CA ASN A 61 -10.11 -6.04 -2.28
C ASN A 61 -9.04 -4.93 -2.38
N ILE A 62 -7.92 -5.11 -1.69
CA ILE A 62 -6.83 -4.14 -1.67
C ILE A 62 -5.92 -4.40 -2.86
N ARG A 63 -5.60 -3.34 -3.63
CA ARG A 63 -4.58 -3.40 -4.69
C ARG A 63 -3.20 -3.20 -4.08
N LEU A 64 -2.25 -4.06 -4.42
CA LEU A 64 -0.83 -3.87 -4.14
C LEU A 64 -0.10 -3.61 -5.46
N ALA A 65 0.48 -2.43 -5.58
CA ALA A 65 1.32 -2.03 -6.71
C ALA A 65 2.67 -1.55 -6.18
N GLY A 66 3.71 -1.53 -7.01
CA GLY A 66 5.01 -1.05 -6.54
C GLY A 66 6.19 -1.57 -7.34
N GLY A 67 7.37 -1.06 -6.99
CA GLY A 67 8.64 -1.38 -7.64
C GLY A 67 9.58 -0.17 -7.65
N PRO A 68 10.81 -0.36 -8.16
CA PRO A 68 11.75 0.73 -8.35
C PRO A 68 11.14 1.84 -9.21
N ALA A 69 11.27 3.09 -8.77
CA ALA A 69 10.75 4.22 -9.52
C ALA A 69 11.45 4.32 -10.89
N PRO A 70 10.72 4.34 -12.02
CA PRO A 70 11.31 4.46 -13.33
C PRO A 70 11.64 5.93 -13.63
N VAL A 71 12.68 6.47 -12.97
CA VAL A 71 13.02 7.91 -12.96
C VAL A 71 13.23 8.55 -14.34
N ARG A 72 13.52 7.75 -15.37
CA ARG A 72 13.70 8.21 -16.77
C ARG A 72 12.46 8.07 -17.64
N MET A 73 11.45 7.31 -17.20
CA MET A 73 10.18 7.17 -17.90
C MET A 73 9.16 8.09 -17.21
N ARG A 74 9.06 9.34 -17.67
CA ARG A 74 7.96 10.23 -17.26
C ARG A 74 6.70 9.79 -18.00
N SER A 75 5.95 8.86 -17.43
CA SER A 75 4.57 8.62 -17.85
C SER A 75 3.70 8.51 -16.61
N ALA A 76 2.80 9.48 -16.43
CA ALA A 76 1.71 9.45 -15.46
C ALA A 76 0.83 8.19 -15.57
N THR A 77 1.00 7.42 -16.66
CA THR A 77 0.33 6.14 -16.95
C THR A 77 0.74 5.00 -16.02
N ALA A 78 1.90 5.05 -15.34
CA ALA A 78 2.34 3.97 -14.44
C ALA A 78 1.56 3.92 -13.11
N ALA A 79 0.83 4.99 -12.76
CA ALA A 79 0.03 5.05 -11.55
C ALA A 79 -1.37 4.44 -11.72
N GLY A 80 -1.77 4.00 -12.93
CA GLY A 80 -3.11 3.47 -13.19
C GLY A 80 -4.24 4.40 -12.70
N CYS A 81 -3.96 5.70 -12.63
CA CYS A 81 -4.92 6.73 -12.28
C CYS A 81 -5.55 7.25 -13.58
N GLU A 82 -6.33 6.39 -14.22
CA GLU A 82 -7.31 6.79 -15.22
C GLU A 82 -8.68 6.47 -14.61
N THR A 83 -9.35 7.52 -14.14
CA THR A 83 -10.72 7.60 -13.57
C THR A 83 -11.08 6.69 -12.40
#